data_AF-A0A0P9FAH4-F1
#
_entry.id   AF-A0A0P9FAH4-F1
#
_cell.length_a   1.000
_cell.length_b   1.000
_cell.length_c   1.000
_cell.angle_alpha   90.00
_cell.angle_beta   90.00
_cell.angle_gamma   90.00
#
_symmetry.space_group_name_H-M   'P 1'
#
loop_
_entity.id
_entity.type
_entity.pdbx_description
1 polymer ?
#
loop_
_entity_poly.entity_id
_entity_poly.type
_entity_poly.pdbx_seq_one_letter_code
_entity_poly.pdbx_strand_id
1 'polypeptide(L)'
;MAFERDRDVSIAQLVGGIVSDAQVLVRQEIALARQEIREELGQAKSGAIKLAIAGGVLAVGGLLLILALAQGVAALFGWPTWAGYALVGVLAAIVGGVLLGTAQKQLKAVNTVPEKTVETLKENVEWIKDRTTSDKT
;
A
#
# COMPACT_ATOMS: atom_id res chain seq x y z
N MET A 1 -14.03 -62.23 19.11
CA MET A 1 -13.36 -61.35 18.12
C MET A 1 -14.30 -60.27 17.55
N ALA A 2 -15.32 -59.80 18.29
CA ALA A 2 -16.27 -58.78 17.78
C ALA A 2 -15.99 -57.35 18.33
N PHE A 3 -15.15 -57.22 19.36
CA PHE A 3 -14.87 -55.92 20.02
C PHE A 3 -13.70 -55.13 19.42
N GLU A 4 -12.91 -55.69 18.50
CA GLU A 4 -11.84 -54.94 17.80
C GLU A 4 -12.36 -54.09 16.64
N ARG A 5 -13.34 -54.57 15.86
CA ARG A 5 -13.84 -53.85 14.66
C ARG A 5 -14.54 -52.52 14.96
N ASP A 6 -15.22 -52.39 16.10
CA ASP A 6 -15.92 -51.15 16.48
C ASP A 6 -14.97 -50.02 16.91
N ARG A 7 -13.80 -50.36 17.48
CA ARG A 7 -12.82 -49.35 17.92
C ARG A 7 -12.08 -48.73 16.74
N ASP A 8 -11.73 -49.52 15.73
CA ASP A 8 -11.04 -49.02 14.54
C ASP A 8 -11.95 -48.08 13.72
N VAL A 9 -13.26 -48.39 13.66
CA VAL A 9 -14.26 -47.53 13.00
C VAL A 9 -14.44 -46.21 13.76
N SER A 10 -14.46 -46.22 15.09
CA SER A 10 -14.64 -44.99 15.87
C SER A 10 -13.43 -44.05 15.82
N ILE A 11 -12.19 -44.58 15.85
CA ILE A 11 -10.98 -43.77 15.69
C ILE A 11 -10.88 -43.20 14.27
N ALA A 12 -11.20 -44.00 13.25
CA ALA A 12 -11.26 -43.51 11.87
C ALA A 12 -12.33 -42.40 11.70
N GLN A 13 -13.48 -42.51 12.37
CA GLN A 13 -14.52 -41.48 12.38
C GLN A 13 -14.09 -40.21 13.12
N LEU A 14 -13.40 -40.31 14.26
CA LEU A 14 -12.88 -39.16 15.01
C LEU A 14 -11.80 -38.41 14.21
N VAL A 15 -10.87 -39.14 13.59
CA VAL A 15 -9.85 -38.54 12.71
C VAL A 15 -10.50 -37.88 11.49
N GLY A 16 -11.52 -38.52 10.91
CA GLY A 16 -12.31 -37.92 9.83
C GLY A 16 -13.02 -36.62 10.25
N GLY A 17 -13.55 -36.57 11.47
CA GLY A 17 -14.15 -35.37 12.06
C GLY A 17 -13.13 -34.23 12.21
N ILE A 18 -11.96 -34.51 12.78
CA ILE A 18 -10.88 -33.51 12.95
C ILE A 18 -10.41 -32.96 11.59
N VAL A 19 -10.26 -33.81 10.57
CA VAL A 19 -9.86 -33.37 9.23
C VAL A 19 -10.94 -32.48 8.60
N SER A 20 -12.22 -32.84 8.77
CA SER A 20 -13.34 -32.02 8.32
C SER A 20 -13.35 -30.66 9.01
N ASP A 21 -13.18 -30.63 10.33
CA ASP A 21 -13.16 -29.39 11.12
C ASP A 21 -11.95 -28.51 10.75
N ALA A 22 -10.78 -29.11 10.54
CA ALA A 22 -9.60 -28.40 10.05
C ALA A 22 -9.82 -27.78 8.66
N GLN A 23 -10.49 -28.49 7.74
CA GLN A 23 -10.87 -27.94 6.43
C GLN A 23 -11.84 -26.76 6.55
N VAL A 24 -12.78 -26.82 7.50
CA VAL A 24 -13.70 -25.71 7.81
C VAL A 24 -12.92 -24.52 8.34
N LEU A 25 -11.99 -24.73 9.27
CA LEU A 25 -11.16 -23.68 9.86
C LEU A 25 -10.31 -22.97 8.80
N VAL A 26 -9.64 -23.72 7.92
CA VAL A 26 -8.84 -23.14 6.82
C VAL A 26 -9.69 -22.28 5.89
N ARG A 27 -10.91 -22.73 5.56
CA ARG A 27 -11.84 -21.94 4.73
C ARG A 27 -12.26 -20.65 5.44
N GLN A 28 -12.49 -20.69 6.75
CA GLN A 28 -12.82 -19.52 7.55
C GLN A 28 -11.65 -18.53 7.61
N GLU A 29 -10.42 -19.01 7.81
CA GLU A 29 -9.23 -18.16 7.85
C GLU A 29 -9.00 -17.44 6.52
N ILE A 30 -9.20 -18.15 5.39
CA ILE A 30 -9.16 -17.53 4.06
C ILE A 30 -10.27 -16.49 3.89
N ALA A 31 -11.47 -16.76 4.39
CA ALA A 31 -12.59 -15.82 4.33
C ALA A 31 -12.31 -14.57 5.18
N LEU A 32 -11.75 -14.74 6.37
CA LEU A 32 -11.36 -13.68 7.28
C LEU A 32 -10.23 -12.82 6.68
N ALA A 33 -9.16 -13.45 6.20
CA ALA A 33 -8.06 -12.74 5.53
C ALA A 33 -8.55 -11.95 4.31
N ARG A 34 -9.48 -12.50 3.52
CA ARG A 34 -10.11 -11.77 2.40
C ARG A 34 -10.93 -10.58 2.88
N GLN A 35 -11.60 -10.69 4.02
CA GLN A 35 -12.36 -9.59 4.60
C GLN A 35 -11.44 -8.48 5.08
N GLU A 36 -10.39 -8.82 5.82
CA GLU A 36 -9.41 -7.86 6.35
C GLU A 36 -8.72 -7.10 5.21
N ILE A 37 -8.24 -7.80 4.18
CA ILE A 37 -7.67 -7.17 2.97
C ILE A 37 -8.68 -6.22 2.32
N ARG A 38 -9.96 -6.62 2.20
CA ARG A 38 -10.99 -5.74 1.60
C ARG A 38 -11.23 -4.49 2.44
N GLU A 39 -11.20 -4.63 3.75
CA GLU A 39 -11.40 -3.53 4.69
C GLU A 39 -10.21 -2.56 4.64
N GLU A 40 -8.98 -3.07 4.70
CA GLU A 40 -7.75 -2.28 4.53
C GLU A 40 -7.73 -1.55 3.19
N LEU A 41 -8.04 -2.24 2.08
CA LEU A 41 -8.14 -1.62 0.76
C LEU A 41 -9.24 -0.56 0.70
N GLY A 42 -10.38 -0.79 1.36
CA GLY A 42 -11.47 0.16 1.45
C GLY A 42 -11.06 1.43 2.21
N GLN A 43 -10.37 1.28 3.33
CA GLN A 43 -9.83 2.38 4.12
C GLN A 43 -8.76 3.15 3.35
N ALA A 44 -7.80 2.46 2.73
CA ALA A 44 -6.77 3.06 1.89
C ALA A 44 -7.39 3.84 0.72
N LYS A 45 -8.38 3.27 0.03
CA LYS A 45 -9.12 3.94 -1.04
C LYS A 45 -9.86 5.18 -0.55
N SER A 46 -10.57 5.09 0.57
CA SER A 46 -11.28 6.22 1.16
C SER A 46 -10.32 7.35 1.55
N GLY A 47 -9.19 7.00 2.17
CA GLY A 47 -8.10 7.93 2.48
C GLY A 47 -7.54 8.61 1.23
N ALA A 48 -7.24 7.84 0.18
CA ALA A 48 -6.74 8.37 -1.08
C ALA A 48 -7.72 9.34 -1.75
N ILE A 49 -9.03 9.03 -1.76
CA ILE A 49 -10.06 9.93 -2.30
C ILE A 49 -10.13 11.23 -1.50
N LYS A 50 -10.14 11.16 -0.17
CA LYS A 50 -10.16 12.35 0.70
C LYS A 50 -8.92 13.22 0.47
N LEU A 51 -7.73 12.61 0.36
CA LEU A 51 -6.49 13.32 0.06
C LEU A 51 -6.53 13.97 -1.33
N ALA A 52 -7.05 13.28 -2.34
CA ALA A 52 -7.20 13.84 -3.67
C ALA A 52 -8.14 15.05 -3.69
N ILE A 53 -9.28 14.97 -3.00
CA ILE A 53 -10.24 16.08 -2.86
C ILE A 53 -9.59 17.25 -2.12
N ALA A 54 -8.98 17.01 -0.96
CA ALA A 54 -8.32 18.04 -0.18
C ALA A 54 -7.19 18.72 -0.97
N GLY A 55 -6.36 17.92 -1.65
CA GLY A 55 -5.31 18.41 -2.54
C GLY A 55 -5.86 19.25 -3.69
N GLY A 56 -6.96 18.82 -4.31
CA GLY A 56 -7.64 19.57 -5.38
C GLY A 56 -8.19 20.92 -4.90
N VAL A 57 -8.88 20.94 -3.75
CA VAL A 57 -9.41 22.17 -3.15
C VAL A 57 -8.28 23.12 -2.78
N LEU A 58 -7.21 22.62 -2.15
CA LEU A 58 -6.03 23.42 -1.83
C LEU A 58 -5.32 23.93 -3.07
N ALA A 59 -5.25 23.15 -4.15
CA ALA A 59 -4.64 23.59 -5.40
C ALA A 59 -5.42 24.74 -6.03
N VAL A 60 -6.75 24.65 -6.08
CA VAL A 60 -7.61 25.73 -6.59
C VAL A 60 -7.51 26.96 -5.70
N GLY A 61 -7.61 26.81 -4.38
CA GLY A 61 -7.47 27.91 -3.42
C GLY A 61 -6.09 28.58 -3.50
N GLY A 62 -5.03 27.78 -3.60
CA GLY A 62 -3.65 28.25 -3.78
C GLY A 62 -3.48 29.02 -5.09
N LEU A 63 -4.06 28.56 -6.20
CA LEU A 63 -4.05 29.28 -7.47
C LEU A 63 -4.73 30.65 -7.34
N LEU A 64 -5.92 30.71 -6.72
CA LEU A 64 -6.62 31.98 -6.48
C LEU A 64 -5.80 32.94 -5.62
N LEU A 65 -5.13 32.43 -4.57
CA LEU A 65 -4.23 33.23 -3.74
C LEU A 65 -3.01 33.74 -4.53
N ILE A 66 -2.40 32.90 -5.36
CA ILE A 66 -1.27 33.31 -6.22
C ILE A 66 -1.69 34.43 -7.17
N LEU A 67 -2.87 34.33 -7.79
CA LEU A 67 -3.41 35.37 -8.67
C LEU A 67 -3.68 36.67 -7.91
N ALA A 68 -4.28 36.57 -6.71
CA ALA A 68 -4.54 37.72 -5.86
C ALA A 68 -3.23 38.41 -5.41
N LEU A 69 -2.20 37.64 -5.05
CA LEU A 69 -0.89 38.15 -4.70
C LEU A 69 -0.20 38.82 -5.89
N ALA A 70 -0.23 38.20 -7.07
CA ALA A 70 0.32 38.78 -8.29
C ALA A 70 -0.32 40.14 -8.61
N GLN A 71 -1.64 40.22 -8.52
CA GLN A 71 -2.38 41.45 -8.72
C GLN A 71 -2.07 42.49 -7.63
N GLY A 72 -1.99 42.06 -6.37
CA GLY A 72 -1.66 42.92 -5.23
C GLY A 72 -0.25 43.51 -5.33
N VAL A 73 0.74 42.71 -5.73
CA VAL A 73 2.10 43.17 -5.99
C VAL A 73 2.13 44.18 -7.14
N ALA A 74 1.45 43.89 -8.25
CA ALA A 74 1.38 44.83 -9.36
C ALA A 74 0.78 46.18 -8.93
N ALA A 75 -0.32 46.16 -8.16
CA ALA A 75 -0.96 47.36 -7.64
C ALA A 75 -0.09 48.12 -6.64
N LEU A 76 0.59 47.42 -5.73
CA LEU A 76 1.41 48.01 -4.68
C LEU A 76 2.62 48.78 -5.24
N PHE A 77 3.25 48.24 -6.27
CA PHE A 77 4.43 48.84 -6.90
C PHE A 77 4.11 49.70 -8.13
N GLY A 78 2.82 49.85 -8.49
CA GLY A 78 2.39 50.55 -9.70
C GLY A 78 2.92 49.91 -10.99
N TRP A 79 3.17 48.61 -10.97
CA TRP A 79 3.70 47.87 -12.11
C TRP A 79 2.60 47.50 -13.10
N PRO A 80 2.95 47.26 -14.38
CA PRO A 80 2.08 46.53 -15.28
C PRO A 80 1.67 45.19 -14.67
N THR A 81 0.40 44.80 -14.81
CA THR A 81 -0.15 43.57 -14.23
C THR A 81 0.70 42.34 -14.57
N TRP A 82 1.13 42.23 -15.83
CA TRP A 82 1.97 41.12 -16.31
C TRP A 82 3.26 40.94 -15.50
N ALA A 83 3.87 42.02 -15.00
CA ALA A 83 5.11 41.95 -14.22
C ALA A 83 4.88 41.35 -12.83
N GLY A 84 3.73 41.65 -12.20
CA GLY A 84 3.32 41.02 -10.95
C GLY A 84 3.08 39.51 -11.12
N TYR A 85 2.39 39.10 -12.18
CA TYR A 85 2.20 37.69 -12.51
C TYR A 85 3.52 36.98 -12.83
N ALA A 86 4.43 37.63 -13.55
CA ALA A 86 5.74 37.07 -13.87
C ALA A 86 6.57 36.83 -12.59
N LEU A 87 6.63 37.81 -11.69
CA LEU A 87 7.39 37.68 -10.44
C LEU A 87 6.84 36.55 -9.56
N VAL A 88 5.54 36.59 -9.25
CA VAL A 88 4.93 35.58 -8.38
C VAL A 88 4.94 34.21 -9.05
N GLY A 89 4.75 34.15 -10.37
CA GLY A 89 4.82 32.92 -11.16
C GLY A 89 6.21 32.27 -11.11
N VAL A 90 7.29 33.06 -11.24
CA VAL A 90 8.66 32.54 -11.12
C VAL A 90 8.94 32.03 -9.71
N LEU A 91 8.52 32.76 -8.67
CA LEU A 91 8.68 32.31 -7.28
C LEU A 91 7.92 30.99 -7.04
N ALA A 92 6.68 30.89 -7.50
CA ALA A 92 5.88 29.67 -7.40
C ALA A 92 6.51 28.51 -8.18
N ALA A 93 7.08 28.76 -9.36
CA ALA A 93 7.76 27.75 -10.16
C ALA A 93 9.03 27.22 -9.47
N ILE A 94 9.79 28.08 -8.80
CA ILE A 94 10.97 27.67 -8.01
C ILE A 94 10.53 26.76 -6.86
N VAL A 95 9.54 27.19 -6.08
CA VAL A 95 9.01 26.39 -4.95
C VAL A 95 8.46 25.05 -5.45
N GLY A 96 7.67 25.07 -6.52
CA GLY A 96 7.12 23.86 -7.14
C GLY A 96 8.21 22.93 -7.67
N GLY A 97 9.25 23.47 -8.31
CA GLY A 97 10.39 22.69 -8.79
C GLY A 97 11.17 22.01 -7.67
N VAL A 98 11.40 22.70 -6.54
CA VAL A 98 12.05 22.12 -5.36
C VAL A 98 11.20 21.00 -4.77
N LEU A 99 9.90 21.23 -4.59
CA LEU A 99 8.97 20.21 -4.05
C LEU A 99 8.87 19.00 -4.97
N LEU A 100 8.81 19.20 -6.28
CA LEU A 100 8.79 18.11 -7.25
C LEU A 100 10.09 17.31 -7.20
N GLY A 101 11.23 17.99 -7.09
CA GLY A 101 12.54 17.35 -6.93
C GLY A 101 12.65 16.53 -5.65
N THR A 102 12.16 17.03 -4.50
CA THR A 102 12.18 16.28 -3.24
C THR A 102 11.21 15.11 -3.25
N ALA A 103 10.01 15.29 -3.79
CA ALA A 103 9.03 14.23 -3.96
C ALA A 103 9.57 13.09 -4.84
N GLN A 104 10.19 13.42 -5.98
CA GLN A 104 10.82 12.40 -6.84
C GLN A 104 11.95 11.64 -6.14
N LYS A 105 12.77 12.32 -5.33
CA LYS A 105 13.82 11.67 -4.55
C LYS A 105 13.25 10.71 -3.51
N GLN A 106 12.20 11.13 -2.79
CA GLN A 106 11.54 10.29 -1.80
C GLN A 106 10.88 9.07 -2.45
N LEU A 107 10.16 9.25 -3.56
CA LEU A 107 9.55 8.13 -4.28
C LEU A 107 10.58 7.13 -4.82
N LYS A 108 11.77 7.60 -5.22
CA LYS A 108 12.88 6.72 -5.61
C LYS A 108 13.54 6.02 -4.43
N ALA A 109 13.50 6.61 -3.23
CA ALA A 109 14.08 6.05 -2.02
C ALA A 109 13.15 5.00 -1.35
N VAL A 110 11.87 4.96 -1.72
CA VAL A 110 10.96 3.90 -1.30
C VAL A 110 11.32 2.64 -2.10
N ASN A 111 12.11 1.75 -1.49
CA ASN A 111 12.33 0.40 -2.00
C ASN A 111 10.99 -0.35 -2.01
N THR A 112 10.36 -0.43 -3.18
CA THR A 112 9.10 -1.14 -3.44
C THR A 112 9.22 -2.65 -3.25
N VAL A 113 10.44 -3.17 -3.14
CA VAL A 113 10.73 -4.56 -2.82
C VAL A 113 11.38 -4.58 -1.44
N PRO A 114 10.74 -5.17 -0.41
CA PRO A 114 11.37 -5.35 0.88
C PRO A 114 12.53 -6.33 0.71
N GLU A 115 13.76 -5.82 0.66
CA GLU A 115 14.97 -6.61 0.40
C GLU A 115 15.09 -7.77 1.39
N LYS A 116 14.75 -7.52 2.65
CA LYS A 116 14.72 -8.55 3.71
C LYS A 116 13.71 -9.66 3.43
N THR A 117 12.51 -9.33 2.97
CA THR A 117 11.49 -10.33 2.62
C THR A 117 11.93 -11.17 1.42
N VAL A 118 12.58 -10.56 0.41
CA VAL A 118 13.09 -11.30 -0.74
C VAL A 118 14.28 -12.19 -0.37
N GLU A 119 15.17 -11.71 0.50
CA GLU A 119 16.30 -12.48 1.04
C GLU A 119 15.81 -13.72 1.80
N THR A 120 14.87 -13.57 2.72
CA THR A 120 14.28 -14.69 3.47
C THR A 120 13.54 -15.67 2.57
N LEU A 121 12.83 -15.20 1.53
CA LEU A 121 12.19 -16.09 0.56
C LEU A 121 13.21 -16.91 -0.25
N LYS A 122 14.37 -16.33 -0.59
CA LYS A 122 15.45 -17.06 -1.28
C LYS A 122 16.05 -18.13 -0.39
N GLU A 123 16.38 -17.82 0.87
CA GLU A 123 16.89 -18.81 1.83
C GLU A 123 15.91 -19.97 2.03
N ASN A 124 14.62 -19.67 2.15
CA ASN A 124 13.59 -20.71 2.30
C ASN A 124 13.51 -21.63 1.07
N VAL A 125 13.62 -21.08 -0.15
CA VAL A 125 13.63 -21.87 -1.39
C VAL A 125 14.89 -22.73 -1.46
N GLU A 126 16.04 -22.19 -1.06
CA GLU A 126 17.32 -22.91 -1.05
C GLU A 126 17.30 -24.08 -0.07
N TRP A 127 16.77 -23.87 1.14
CA TRP A 127 16.59 -24.93 2.14
C TRP A 127 15.66 -26.06 1.67
N ILE A 128 14.57 -25.74 0.96
CA ILE A 128 13.65 -26.76 0.39
C ILE A 128 14.36 -27.56 -0.71
N LYS A 129 15.17 -26.90 -1.53
CA LYS A 129 15.91 -27.53 -2.63
C LYS A 129 16.98 -28.49 -2.10
N ASP A 130 17.68 -28.11 -1.05
CA ASP A 130 18.72 -28.93 -0.44
C ASP A 130 18.13 -30.21 0.21
N ARG A 131 16.96 -30.10 0.84
CA ARG A 131 16.23 -31.23 1.42
C ARG A 131 15.71 -32.24 0.40
N THR A 132 15.38 -31.81 -0.80
CA THR A 132 14.87 -32.70 -1.86
C THR A 132 15.98 -33.35 -2.69
N THR A 133 17.20 -32.80 -2.65
CA THR A 133 18.40 -33.42 -3.22
C THR A 133 19.08 -34.38 -2.24
N SER A 134 19.02 -34.11 -0.92
CA SER A 134 19.59 -34.98 0.12
C SER A 134 18.82 -36.29 0.36
N ASP A 135 17.59 -36.45 -0.14
CA ASP A 135 16.77 -37.66 0.02
C ASP A 135 16.95 -38.67 -1.14
N LYS A 136 17.89 -38.41 -2.08
CA LYS A 136 18.16 -39.26 -3.26
C LYS A 136 19.52 -39.97 -3.23
N THR A 137 20.22 -39.97 -2.10
CA THR A 137 21.45 -40.75 -1.86
C THR A 137 21.32 -41.54 -0.59
#